data_AF-A0AA88LBM0-F1
#
_entry.id   AF-A0AA88LBM0-F1
#
_cell.length_a   1.000
_cell.length_b   1.000
_cell.length_c   1.000
_cell.angle_alpha   90.00
_cell.angle_beta   90.00
_cell.angle_gamma   90.00
#
_symmetry.space_group_name_H-M   'P 1'
#
loop_
_entity.id
_entity.type
_entity.pdbx_description
1 polymer ?
#
loop_
_entity_poly.entity_id
_entity_poly.type
_entity_poly.pdbx_seq_one_letter_code
_entity_poly.pdbx_strand_id
1 'polypeptide(L)'
;MERLAWRFSVSVKENDGEAVGIVGNIENLGNWFPDNALLLSKSPGTNYQTCVWTGEIELPVGEEIEYRYFTCVVLEEHVGDNQTKHKVVVRKWETNLLPRKIVVKNGIKPTEVEEFGNYGGLAHVDKGWITHESLVHFKLSDSAVKIDKKKVLKDNIRVKLTPVNSNSDNDTNSLNDESLDLDEIRQHTMNGKWPITEVAVMNNVDYIYKSQNQFGTIYKPEEMMIFQCQVTRIESTAFLVDVYTDSKETSATTHLGYCYIMPDSIKDGSYGNLKLTIVNLKHHPIGSIKVDYLVIHSLPENICDMSVSYAKYWDPSWTGLNVGHRGSGSSFKASFKSCSHIRENTLASLQLAAEHGADYLEFDVHLSKDHIPVVYHDFVVNVLLKKKGFDDHDKLLLPVKELTLDQLQRLKFLHQAESESSKLPDVGDDRPFPTLESVLDCVDERVGMNVELKWNMQKKDGTYELEHPFDPNLYVDQVVMTVLRHAGKRKIVFSCFHPDICVMLRTKQNKYPVLFLTIGVSQRMEPYKDPRTNCIPVSTYFALSCDILGINVHAEDILRDPSQVRFVKNFGLTLFCWGEDNNDQAIIRQMKKLGVDGIIYDKIYEYHVKEKENETTFLA
;
A
#
# COMPACT_ATOMS: atom_id res chain seq x y z
N MET A 1 -0.14 -19.79 38.84
CA MET A 1 -0.92 -20.63 37.91
C MET A 1 -0.01 -21.76 37.45
N GLU A 2 -0.55 -22.97 37.34
CA GLU A 2 0.19 -24.13 36.82
C GLU A 2 0.56 -23.87 35.35
N ARG A 3 1.80 -24.16 34.98
CA ARG A 3 2.29 -24.05 33.60
C ARG A 3 2.85 -25.39 33.17
N LEU A 4 2.65 -25.74 31.90
CA LEU A 4 3.20 -26.95 31.29
C LEU A 4 3.99 -26.60 30.05
N ALA A 5 5.09 -27.32 29.83
CA ALA A 5 5.85 -27.23 28.60
C ALA A 5 5.01 -27.70 27.42
N TRP A 6 4.92 -26.87 26.39
CA TRP A 6 4.21 -27.15 25.15
C TRP A 6 5.16 -27.01 23.97
N ARG A 7 5.17 -28.02 23.11
CA ARG A 7 6.01 -28.04 21.90
C ARG A 7 5.17 -27.69 20.68
N PHE A 8 5.46 -26.55 20.08
CA PHE A 8 4.93 -26.21 18.76
C PHE A 8 5.76 -26.89 17.67
N SER A 9 5.09 -27.36 16.63
CA SER A 9 5.71 -27.99 15.46
C SER A 9 4.94 -27.61 14.20
N VAL A 10 5.62 -27.01 13.22
CA VAL A 10 5.00 -26.55 11.97
C VAL A 10 5.85 -26.91 10.75
N SER A 11 5.20 -27.36 9.69
CA SER A 11 5.80 -27.59 8.38
C SER A 11 5.65 -26.32 7.54
N VAL A 12 6.78 -25.82 7.03
CA VAL A 12 6.86 -24.63 6.18
C VAL A 12 7.56 -25.03 4.87
N LYS A 13 7.04 -24.57 3.73
CA LYS A 13 7.74 -24.74 2.44
C LYS A 13 9.09 -24.03 2.52
N GLU A 14 10.14 -24.69 2.01
CA GLU A 14 11.50 -24.16 2.14
C GLU A 14 11.61 -22.79 1.48
N ASN A 15 12.01 -21.80 2.27
CA ASN A 15 12.39 -20.46 1.83
C ASN A 15 13.81 -20.21 2.35
N ASP A 16 14.77 -20.03 1.43
CA ASP A 16 16.16 -19.76 1.80
C ASP A 16 16.26 -18.48 2.64
N GLY A 17 16.95 -18.56 3.78
CA GLY A 17 17.28 -17.40 4.61
C GLY A 17 16.20 -16.91 5.59
N GLU A 18 14.98 -17.46 5.57
CA GLU A 18 13.90 -17.08 6.50
C GLU A 18 13.89 -17.98 7.76
N ALA A 19 13.61 -17.36 8.92
CA ALA A 19 13.28 -18.04 10.17
C ALA A 19 11.74 -18.16 10.33
N VAL A 20 11.30 -19.05 11.22
CA VAL A 20 9.88 -19.21 11.55
C VAL A 20 9.64 -18.82 13.00
N GLY A 21 8.59 -18.04 13.25
CA GLY A 21 8.20 -17.57 14.57
C GLY A 21 6.75 -17.88 14.92
N ILE A 22 6.44 -17.79 16.22
CA ILE A 22 5.10 -17.90 16.79
C ILE A 22 4.82 -16.68 17.63
N VAL A 23 3.67 -16.06 17.37
CA VAL A 23 3.18 -14.91 18.14
C VAL A 23 1.76 -15.20 18.64
N GLY A 24 1.38 -14.65 19.77
CA GLY A 24 0.08 -14.93 20.39
C GLY A 24 -0.33 -13.96 21.48
N ASN A 25 -1.49 -14.23 22.09
CA ASN A 25 -2.16 -13.34 23.05
C ASN A 25 -1.56 -13.31 24.46
N ILE A 26 -0.49 -14.07 24.72
CA ILE A 26 0.19 -14.12 26.02
C ILE A 26 1.58 -13.51 25.95
N GLU A 27 2.10 -13.08 27.11
CA GLU A 27 3.42 -12.47 27.25
C GLU A 27 4.55 -13.35 26.68
N ASN A 28 4.51 -14.65 26.97
CA ASN A 28 5.47 -15.63 26.48
C ASN A 28 5.45 -15.80 24.94
N LEU A 29 4.36 -15.40 24.27
CA LEU A 29 4.22 -15.38 22.80
C LEU A 29 4.19 -13.94 22.26
N GLY A 30 4.66 -12.98 23.04
CA GLY A 30 4.91 -11.61 22.58
C GLY A 30 3.71 -10.68 22.52
N ASN A 31 2.53 -11.07 23.03
CA ASN A 31 1.31 -10.26 22.99
C ASN A 31 1.00 -9.70 21.59
N TRP A 32 1.05 -10.54 20.55
CA TRP A 32 0.86 -10.19 19.15
C TRP A 32 1.95 -9.35 18.48
N PHE A 33 3.02 -8.97 19.20
CA PHE A 33 4.14 -8.22 18.63
C PHE A 33 5.25 -9.16 18.11
N PRO A 34 5.68 -9.04 16.84
CA PRO A 34 6.63 -9.97 16.22
C PRO A 34 8.03 -9.97 16.85
N ASP A 35 8.50 -8.83 17.35
CA ASP A 35 9.81 -8.73 18.00
C ASP A 35 9.91 -9.54 19.29
N ASN A 36 8.77 -9.81 19.93
CA ASN A 36 8.67 -10.56 21.18
C ASN A 36 8.20 -12.01 20.95
N ALA A 37 8.13 -12.44 19.69
CA ALA A 37 7.67 -13.77 19.31
C ALA A 37 8.67 -14.87 19.72
N LEU A 38 8.16 -16.09 19.87
CA LEU A 38 8.97 -17.28 20.02
C LEU A 38 9.54 -17.69 18.65
N LEU A 39 10.86 -17.60 18.46
CA LEU A 39 11.53 -18.12 17.27
C LEU A 39 11.73 -19.64 17.36
N LEU A 40 11.46 -20.34 16.25
CA LEU A 40 11.55 -21.80 16.15
C LEU A 40 12.89 -22.24 15.58
N SER A 41 13.25 -23.49 15.85
CA SER A 41 14.45 -24.14 15.31
C SER A 41 14.09 -25.14 14.21
N LYS A 42 14.84 -25.13 13.09
CA LYS A 42 14.70 -26.10 12.00
C LYS A 42 15.11 -27.49 12.46
N SER A 43 14.24 -28.48 12.26
CA SER A 43 14.49 -29.87 12.66
C SER A 43 15.52 -30.54 11.73
N PRO A 44 16.44 -31.38 12.25
CA PRO A 44 17.38 -32.13 11.42
C PRO A 44 16.68 -33.13 10.49
N GLY A 45 17.12 -33.27 9.23
CA GLY A 45 16.71 -34.36 8.32
C GLY A 45 15.42 -34.14 7.53
N THR A 46 14.96 -32.90 7.36
CA THR A 46 13.78 -32.57 6.55
C THR A 46 14.05 -32.65 5.05
N ASN A 47 13.08 -33.07 4.24
CA ASN A 47 13.20 -33.13 2.78
C ASN A 47 13.40 -31.73 2.15
N TYR A 48 14.06 -31.66 0.99
CA TYR A 48 14.35 -30.43 0.20
C TYR A 48 13.15 -29.57 -0.26
N GLN A 49 11.92 -29.89 0.17
CA GLN A 49 10.71 -29.16 -0.25
C GLN A 49 9.92 -28.59 0.93
N THR A 50 10.00 -29.21 2.10
CA THR A 50 9.28 -28.80 3.32
C THR A 50 10.14 -29.02 4.54
N CYS A 51 10.24 -28.00 5.37
CA CYS A 51 11.05 -28.00 6.59
C CYS A 51 10.14 -27.95 7.80
N VAL A 52 10.39 -28.82 8.77
CA VAL A 52 9.68 -28.83 10.05
C VAL A 52 10.44 -27.96 11.05
N TRP A 53 9.74 -26.99 11.63
CA TRP A 53 10.26 -26.08 12.64
C TRP A 53 9.60 -26.37 13.98
N THR A 54 10.40 -26.39 15.06
CA THR A 54 9.88 -26.69 16.40
C THR A 54 10.43 -25.73 17.45
N GLY A 55 9.62 -25.45 18.47
CA GLY A 55 9.98 -24.64 19.62
C GLY A 55 9.15 -25.05 20.83
N GLU A 56 9.72 -24.91 22.01
CA GLU A 56 9.09 -25.32 23.27
C GLU A 56 8.98 -24.13 24.22
N ILE A 57 7.83 -24.00 24.88
CA ILE A 57 7.57 -22.90 25.81
C ILE A 57 6.58 -23.32 26.88
N GLU A 58 6.66 -22.69 28.05
CA GLU A 58 5.70 -22.91 29.13
C GLU A 58 4.40 -22.12 28.89
N LEU A 59 3.27 -22.83 28.91
CA LEU A 59 1.94 -22.26 28.71
C LEU A 59 1.05 -22.46 29.94
N PRO A 60 0.14 -21.52 30.27
CA PRO A 60 -0.80 -21.66 31.37
C PRO A 60 -1.79 -22.80 31.13
N VAL A 61 -2.06 -23.59 32.18
CA VAL A 61 -3.00 -24.71 32.13
C VAL A 61 -4.44 -24.20 32.26
N GLY A 62 -5.32 -24.70 31.39
CA GLY A 62 -6.76 -24.41 31.43
C GLY A 62 -7.20 -23.10 30.79
N GLU A 63 -6.26 -22.28 30.31
CA GLU A 63 -6.56 -21.05 29.57
C GLU A 63 -6.60 -21.30 28.05
N GLU A 64 -7.41 -20.51 27.35
CA GLU A 64 -7.43 -20.49 25.89
C GLU A 64 -6.34 -19.54 25.39
N ILE A 65 -5.41 -20.09 24.62
CA ILE A 65 -4.26 -19.38 24.07
C ILE A 65 -4.45 -19.28 22.56
N GLU A 66 -4.38 -18.05 22.07
CA GLU A 66 -4.49 -17.72 20.66
C GLU A 66 -3.11 -17.42 20.09
N TYR A 67 -2.80 -17.97 18.91
CA TYR A 67 -1.50 -17.82 18.28
C TYR A 67 -1.55 -17.88 16.76
N ARG A 68 -0.45 -17.45 16.12
CA ARG A 68 -0.22 -17.48 14.67
C ARG A 68 1.23 -17.82 14.37
N TYR A 69 1.44 -18.51 13.26
CA TYR A 69 2.77 -18.68 12.69
C TYR A 69 3.12 -17.55 11.72
N PHE A 70 4.41 -17.29 11.55
CA PHE A 70 4.91 -16.39 10.52
C PHE A 70 6.36 -16.74 10.12
N THR A 71 6.76 -16.31 8.93
CA THR A 71 8.14 -16.35 8.46
C THR A 71 8.75 -14.95 8.52
N CYS A 72 10.04 -14.87 8.84
CA CYS A 72 10.71 -13.60 9.08
C CYS A 72 12.20 -13.64 8.76
N VAL A 73 12.79 -12.45 8.66
CA VAL A 73 14.25 -12.26 8.78
C VAL A 73 14.53 -11.71 10.17
N VAL A 74 15.48 -12.33 10.87
CA VAL A 74 15.93 -11.89 12.19
C VAL A 74 17.11 -10.95 12.00
N LEU A 75 16.97 -9.72 12.48
CA LEU A 75 17.99 -8.70 12.51
C LEU A 75 18.58 -8.65 13.93
N GLU A 76 19.91 -8.74 14.04
CA GLU A 76 20.59 -8.62 15.32
C GLU A 76 20.96 -7.16 15.58
N GLU A 77 20.50 -6.61 16.71
CA GLU A 77 20.85 -5.28 17.18
C GLU A 77 21.66 -5.40 18.48
N HIS A 78 22.90 -4.93 18.46
CA HIS A 78 23.75 -4.90 19.66
C HIS A 78 23.36 -3.70 20.52
N VAL A 79 22.73 -3.96 21.67
CA VAL A 79 22.36 -2.95 22.67
C VAL A 79 23.36 -3.01 23.83
N GLY A 80 24.56 -2.49 23.60
CA GLY A 80 25.66 -2.47 24.57
C GLY A 80 26.46 -3.79 24.64
N ASP A 81 27.43 -3.85 25.56
CA ASP A 81 28.49 -4.86 25.57
C ASP A 81 28.03 -6.33 25.79
N ASN A 82 26.78 -6.58 26.21
CA ASN A 82 26.29 -7.94 26.54
C ASN A 82 24.78 -8.17 26.33
N GLN A 83 24.06 -7.28 25.62
CA GLN A 83 22.64 -7.50 25.30
C GLN A 83 22.40 -7.38 23.79
N THR A 84 22.00 -8.48 23.17
CA THR A 84 21.48 -8.49 21.80
C THR A 84 19.97 -8.43 21.87
N LYS A 85 19.37 -7.39 21.28
CA LYS A 85 17.94 -7.36 21.00
C LYS A 85 17.77 -7.82 19.56
N HIS A 86 16.81 -8.70 19.32
CA HIS A 86 16.46 -9.09 17.97
C HIS A 86 15.29 -8.23 17.49
N LYS A 87 15.41 -7.71 16.28
CA LYS A 87 14.31 -7.09 15.53
C LYS A 87 13.89 -8.05 14.42
N VAL A 88 12.60 -8.08 14.13
CA VAL A 88 12.04 -9.09 13.22
C VAL A 88 11.37 -8.43 12.03
N VAL A 89 11.87 -8.73 10.82
CA VAL A 89 11.22 -8.32 9.57
C VAL A 89 10.27 -9.41 9.13
N VAL A 90 8.96 -9.14 9.25
CA VAL A 90 7.92 -10.10 8.88
C VAL A 90 7.88 -10.28 7.36
N ARG A 91 8.07 -11.51 6.87
CA ARG A 91 8.02 -11.85 5.45
C ARG A 91 6.61 -12.28 5.04
N LYS A 92 6.07 -13.29 5.73
CA LYS A 92 4.73 -13.83 5.52
C LYS A 92 4.12 -14.25 6.84
N TRP A 93 2.81 -14.17 6.99
CA TRP A 93 2.14 -14.54 8.24
C TRP A 93 0.70 -15.02 8.02
N GLU A 94 0.19 -15.79 8.98
CA GLU A 94 -1.17 -16.32 8.93
C GLU A 94 -2.22 -15.23 9.20
N THR A 95 -3.09 -14.97 8.23
CA THR A 95 -4.06 -13.87 8.28
C THR A 95 -5.52 -14.32 8.33
N ASN A 96 -5.77 -15.61 8.61
CA ASN A 96 -7.11 -16.09 8.95
C ASN A 96 -7.72 -15.19 10.04
N LEU A 97 -8.97 -14.73 9.87
CA LEU A 97 -9.60 -13.83 10.84
C LEU A 97 -9.58 -14.38 12.27
N LEU A 98 -9.83 -15.69 12.40
CA LEU A 98 -9.68 -16.39 13.67
C LEU A 98 -8.25 -16.94 13.80
N PRO A 99 -7.53 -16.61 14.89
CA PRO A 99 -6.22 -17.18 15.16
C PRO A 99 -6.32 -18.66 15.53
N ARG A 100 -5.17 -19.36 15.58
CA ARG A 100 -5.11 -20.72 16.10
C ARG A 100 -5.39 -20.73 17.59
N LYS A 101 -6.02 -21.80 18.09
CA LYS A 101 -6.39 -21.95 19.50
C LYS A 101 -5.84 -23.24 20.10
N ILE A 102 -5.30 -23.14 21.32
CA ILE A 102 -4.97 -24.29 22.16
C ILE A 102 -5.46 -24.07 23.60
N VAL A 103 -5.84 -25.16 24.25
CA VAL A 103 -6.13 -25.21 25.70
C VAL A 103 -5.28 -26.32 26.30
N VAL A 104 -4.28 -25.95 27.09
CA VAL A 104 -3.32 -26.89 27.67
C VAL A 104 -3.95 -27.60 28.87
N LYS A 105 -3.92 -28.94 28.88
CA LYS A 105 -4.44 -29.77 29.98
C LYS A 105 -3.45 -30.86 30.38
N ASN A 106 -3.50 -31.26 31.65
CA ASN A 106 -2.69 -32.34 32.20
C ASN A 106 -2.89 -33.66 31.40
N GLY A 107 -1.79 -34.24 30.92
CA GLY A 107 -1.77 -35.50 30.16
C GLY A 107 -2.01 -35.38 28.66
N ILE A 108 -2.31 -34.18 28.12
CA ILE A 108 -2.35 -33.95 26.67
C ILE A 108 -0.93 -33.74 26.16
N LYS A 109 -0.53 -34.53 25.16
CA LYS A 109 0.77 -34.37 24.49
C LYS A 109 0.69 -33.29 23.40
N PRO A 110 1.83 -32.66 23.07
CA PRO A 110 1.89 -31.65 22.01
C PRO A 110 1.32 -32.17 20.69
N THR A 111 0.73 -31.26 19.92
CA THR A 111 0.04 -31.52 18.64
C THR A 111 0.95 -32.16 17.58
N GLU A 112 0.33 -32.87 16.63
CA GLU A 112 0.98 -33.27 15.38
C GLU A 112 1.55 -32.05 14.63
N VAL A 113 2.46 -32.28 13.69
CA VAL A 113 3.08 -31.20 12.90
C VAL A 113 1.99 -30.44 12.14
N GLU A 114 1.81 -29.17 12.48
CA GLU A 114 0.86 -28.27 11.83
C GLU A 114 1.38 -27.84 10.45
N GLU A 115 0.51 -27.37 9.56
CA GLU A 115 0.90 -26.81 8.27
C GLU A 115 0.80 -25.28 8.31
N PHE A 116 1.90 -24.59 7.98
CA PHE A 116 1.92 -23.13 7.93
C PHE A 116 0.90 -22.57 6.94
N GLY A 117 0.08 -21.64 7.40
CA GLY A 117 -0.95 -21.02 6.59
C GLY A 117 -2.29 -21.75 6.59
N ASN A 118 -2.32 -23.03 6.95
CA ASN A 118 -3.53 -23.85 6.91
C ASN A 118 -4.06 -24.11 8.32
N TYR A 119 -5.20 -23.50 8.64
CA TYR A 119 -5.89 -23.69 9.91
C TYR A 119 -7.40 -23.75 9.70
N GLY A 120 -8.04 -24.75 10.31
CA GLY A 120 -9.49 -24.94 10.19
C GLY A 120 -9.98 -25.20 8.76
N GLY A 121 -9.11 -25.70 7.87
CA GLY A 121 -9.41 -25.91 6.45
C GLY A 121 -9.35 -24.64 5.59
N LEU A 122 -8.88 -23.52 6.15
CA LEU A 122 -8.70 -22.25 5.46
C LEU A 122 -7.21 -21.93 5.33
N ALA A 123 -6.77 -21.60 4.12
CA ALA A 123 -5.39 -21.25 3.82
C ALA A 123 -5.25 -19.76 3.52
N HIS A 124 -4.83 -18.96 4.51
CA HIS A 124 -4.63 -17.50 4.35
C HIS A 124 -3.27 -17.07 4.88
N VAL A 125 -2.40 -16.65 3.96
CA VAL A 125 -1.07 -16.14 4.26
C VAL A 125 -0.83 -14.91 3.43
N ASP A 126 -0.59 -13.78 4.08
CA ASP A 126 -0.29 -12.52 3.41
C ASP A 126 1.16 -12.11 3.63
N LYS A 127 1.65 -11.19 2.79
CA LYS A 127 2.93 -10.53 3.01
C LYS A 127 2.88 -9.69 4.29
N GLY A 128 4.01 -9.62 4.97
CA GLY A 128 4.21 -8.72 6.10
C GLY A 128 4.11 -7.24 5.71
N TRP A 129 4.31 -6.38 6.69
CA TRP A 129 4.42 -4.93 6.54
C TRP A 129 5.81 -4.50 6.99
N ILE A 130 6.15 -3.25 6.72
CA ILE A 130 7.42 -2.66 7.13
C ILE A 130 7.39 -2.50 8.65
N THR A 131 8.31 -3.18 9.32
CA THR A 131 8.38 -3.20 10.79
C THR A 131 9.46 -2.23 11.28
N HIS A 132 10.69 -2.46 10.83
CA HIS A 132 11.89 -1.71 11.23
C HIS A 132 12.71 -1.27 10.03
N GLU A 133 12.58 -1.97 8.92
CA GLU A 133 13.32 -1.70 7.71
C GLU A 133 12.76 -0.49 6.96
N SER A 134 13.48 -0.06 5.92
CA SER A 134 12.93 0.82 4.89
C SER A 134 12.77 0.03 3.59
N LEU A 135 11.69 0.32 2.87
CA LEU A 135 11.44 -0.19 1.54
C LEU A 135 11.86 0.86 0.51
N VAL A 136 12.68 0.48 -0.47
CA VAL A 136 13.07 1.36 -1.57
C VAL A 136 12.62 0.75 -2.88
N HIS A 137 11.77 1.47 -3.60
CA HIS A 137 11.38 1.12 -4.96
C HIS A 137 12.22 1.90 -5.95
N PHE A 138 12.88 1.21 -6.87
CA PHE A 138 13.55 1.80 -8.04
C PHE A 138 12.82 1.39 -9.31
N LYS A 139 12.32 2.38 -10.05
CA LYS A 139 11.46 2.20 -11.22
C LYS A 139 12.20 2.62 -12.49
N LEU A 140 12.21 1.72 -13.48
CA LEU A 140 12.74 1.97 -14.82
C LEU A 140 11.57 1.99 -15.80
N SER A 141 11.32 3.15 -16.40
CA SER A 141 10.23 3.40 -17.35
C SER A 141 10.72 4.28 -18.51
N ASP A 142 9.91 4.43 -19.57
CA ASP A 142 10.11 5.42 -20.65
C ASP A 142 11.50 5.38 -21.31
N SER A 143 11.95 4.19 -21.75
CA SER A 143 13.30 4.03 -22.31
C SER A 143 14.41 4.54 -21.36
N ALA A 144 14.30 4.15 -20.08
CA ALA A 144 15.18 4.47 -18.97
C ALA A 144 16.66 4.22 -19.26
N VAL A 145 17.00 3.09 -19.90
CA VAL A 145 18.38 2.68 -20.21
C VAL A 145 18.77 3.10 -21.62
N LYS A 146 19.87 3.82 -21.77
CA LYS A 146 20.44 4.25 -23.06
C LYS A 146 21.92 3.87 -23.15
N ILE A 147 22.30 3.13 -24.18
CA ILE A 147 23.67 2.69 -24.44
C ILE A 147 24.16 3.29 -25.77
N ASP A 148 25.36 3.89 -25.76
CA ASP A 148 25.86 4.68 -26.90
C ASP A 148 26.30 3.81 -28.09
N LYS A 149 26.64 2.53 -27.84
CA LYS A 149 27.13 1.61 -28.88
C LYS A 149 25.99 0.95 -29.65
N LYS A 150 25.79 1.34 -30.91
CA LYS A 150 24.75 0.80 -31.82
C LYS A 150 24.73 -0.72 -32.00
N LYS A 151 25.85 -1.43 -31.83
CA LYS A 151 25.89 -2.92 -31.91
C LYS A 151 25.14 -3.59 -30.75
N VAL A 152 25.13 -2.97 -29.56
CA VAL A 152 24.50 -3.51 -28.34
C VAL A 152 22.97 -3.35 -28.38
N LEU A 153 22.45 -2.38 -29.16
CA LEU A 153 21.01 -2.19 -29.37
C LEU A 153 20.31 -3.35 -30.10
N LYS A 154 21.07 -4.32 -30.62
CA LYS A 154 20.50 -5.54 -31.21
C LYS A 154 20.26 -6.64 -30.18
N ASP A 155 20.84 -6.57 -29.00
CA ASP A 155 20.81 -7.60 -27.96
C ASP A 155 19.79 -7.26 -26.85
N ASN A 156 19.43 -8.24 -26.02
CA ASN A 156 18.57 -7.99 -24.85
C ASN A 156 19.42 -7.42 -23.71
N ILE A 157 18.98 -6.29 -23.14
CA ILE A 157 19.60 -5.68 -21.97
C ILE A 157 19.00 -6.32 -20.71
N ARG A 158 19.84 -6.61 -19.71
CA ARG A 158 19.40 -6.98 -18.36
C ARG A 158 19.91 -5.99 -17.34
N VAL A 159 19.12 -5.77 -16.29
CA VAL A 159 19.49 -4.92 -15.16
C VAL A 159 19.40 -5.74 -13.88
N LYS A 160 20.43 -5.62 -13.04
CA LYS A 160 20.47 -6.17 -11.69
C LYS A 160 20.75 -5.04 -10.71
N LEU A 161 20.05 -5.04 -9.58
CA LEU A 161 20.23 -4.05 -8.52
C LEU A 161 20.63 -4.76 -7.23
N THR A 162 21.74 -4.34 -6.62
CA THR A 162 22.31 -4.98 -5.43
C THR A 162 22.58 -3.91 -4.36
N PRO A 163 21.93 -3.96 -3.19
CA PRO A 163 22.28 -3.11 -2.05
C PRO A 163 23.72 -3.40 -1.57
N VAL A 164 24.48 -2.36 -1.27
CA VAL A 164 25.86 -2.43 -0.82
C VAL A 164 25.99 -1.55 0.43
N ASN A 165 26.25 -2.16 1.58
CA ASN A 165 26.47 -1.43 2.82
C ASN A 165 27.90 -0.91 2.88
N SER A 166 28.07 0.36 3.28
CA SER A 166 29.40 0.97 3.42
C SER A 166 30.13 0.57 4.72
N ASN A 167 29.44 -0.01 5.70
CA ASN A 167 30.03 -0.43 6.98
C ASN A 167 29.89 -1.94 7.19
N SER A 168 31.00 -2.67 7.05
CA SER A 168 31.19 -3.98 7.68
C SER A 168 31.58 -3.77 9.15
N ASP A 169 30.61 -3.47 10.00
CA ASP A 169 30.83 -3.28 11.45
C ASP A 169 31.14 -4.59 12.22
N ASN A 170 31.76 -5.62 11.60
CA ASN A 170 32.11 -6.85 12.34
C ASN A 170 33.33 -7.66 11.85
N ASP A 171 34.24 -7.11 11.04
CA ASP A 171 35.55 -7.77 10.79
C ASP A 171 36.72 -6.82 11.09
N THR A 172 36.97 -6.60 12.38
CA THR A 172 38.15 -5.87 12.87
C THR A 172 39.47 -6.65 12.73
N ASN A 173 39.67 -7.38 11.63
CA ASN A 173 40.97 -8.02 11.33
C ASN A 173 41.43 -7.93 9.87
N SER A 174 40.76 -7.16 8.99
CA SER A 174 41.18 -6.98 7.59
C SER A 174 41.27 -5.52 7.14
N LEU A 175 41.55 -4.57 8.05
CA LEU A 175 41.77 -3.16 7.73
C LEU A 175 43.10 -2.86 7.02
N ASN A 176 43.44 -3.63 5.98
CA ASN A 176 44.59 -3.35 5.12
C ASN A 176 44.32 -3.53 3.61
N ASP A 177 43.07 -3.69 3.16
CA ASP A 177 42.78 -3.79 1.72
C ASP A 177 41.83 -2.69 1.25
N GLU A 178 42.38 -1.69 0.55
CA GLU A 178 41.64 -0.60 -0.12
C GLU A 178 40.92 -1.05 -1.41
N SER A 179 40.45 -2.29 -1.46
CA SER A 179 39.52 -2.74 -2.51
C SER A 179 38.60 -3.81 -1.96
N LEU A 180 37.38 -3.44 -1.60
CA LEU A 180 36.29 -4.42 -1.48
C LEU A 180 36.17 -5.13 -2.84
N ASP A 181 36.48 -6.42 -2.89
CA ASP A 181 36.41 -7.18 -4.12
C ASP A 181 34.94 -7.23 -4.60
N LEU A 182 34.67 -6.71 -5.79
CA LEU A 182 33.31 -6.64 -6.35
C LEU A 182 32.65 -8.03 -6.40
N ASP A 183 33.47 -9.07 -6.55
CA ASP A 183 33.01 -10.44 -6.57
C ASP A 183 32.63 -10.96 -5.18
N GLU A 184 33.23 -10.48 -4.09
CA GLU A 184 32.82 -10.78 -2.71
C GLU A 184 31.48 -10.12 -2.37
N ILE A 185 31.28 -8.84 -2.71
CA ILE A 185 29.98 -8.15 -2.54
C ILE A 185 28.88 -8.89 -3.32
N ARG A 186 29.18 -9.30 -4.56
CA ARG A 186 28.26 -10.06 -5.40
C ARG A 186 27.94 -11.44 -4.81
N GLN A 187 28.87 -12.09 -4.11
CA GLN A 187 28.68 -13.41 -3.49
C GLN A 187 27.98 -13.34 -2.13
N HIS A 188 28.30 -12.39 -1.26
CA HIS A 188 27.67 -12.23 0.06
C HIS A 188 26.16 -11.97 -0.04
N THR A 189 25.74 -11.21 -1.05
CA THR A 189 24.32 -10.91 -1.31
C THR A 189 23.57 -12.08 -1.96
N MET A 190 24.26 -13.07 -2.56
CA MET A 190 23.62 -14.23 -3.19
C MET A 190 23.04 -15.24 -2.18
N ASN A 191 23.45 -15.17 -0.92
CA ASN A 191 22.97 -16.10 0.12
C ASN A 191 21.61 -15.70 0.73
N GLY A 192 20.93 -14.68 0.19
CA GLY A 192 19.50 -14.44 0.41
C GLY A 192 19.06 -14.04 1.83
N LYS A 193 19.98 -13.75 2.76
CA LYS A 193 19.60 -13.48 4.16
C LYS A 193 19.07 -12.05 4.36
N TRP A 194 19.87 -11.05 4.03
CA TRP A 194 19.57 -9.62 4.18
C TRP A 194 20.74 -8.82 3.58
N PRO A 195 20.55 -7.65 2.96
CA PRO A 195 19.29 -7.04 2.49
C PRO A 195 18.56 -7.89 1.45
N ILE A 196 17.27 -7.61 1.22
CA ILE A 196 16.46 -8.32 0.21
C ILE A 196 16.26 -7.41 -1.00
N THR A 197 16.37 -7.97 -2.20
CA THR A 197 15.97 -7.28 -3.44
C THR A 197 15.18 -8.19 -4.37
N GLU A 198 13.96 -7.76 -4.65
CA GLU A 198 13.01 -8.43 -5.53
C GLU A 198 12.72 -7.52 -6.73
N VAL A 199 12.24 -8.12 -7.82
CA VAL A 199 11.94 -7.40 -9.06
C VAL A 199 10.63 -7.90 -9.66
N ALA A 200 9.86 -6.97 -10.19
CA ALA A 200 8.66 -7.22 -10.98
C ALA A 200 8.70 -6.40 -12.28
N VAL A 201 8.04 -6.90 -13.32
CA VAL A 201 7.81 -6.17 -14.57
C VAL A 201 6.31 -6.05 -14.76
N MET A 202 5.80 -4.83 -14.85
CA MET A 202 4.36 -4.54 -14.90
C MET A 202 3.74 -4.90 -16.25
N ASN A 203 3.62 -6.20 -16.51
CA ASN A 203 2.98 -6.80 -17.67
C ASN A 203 2.12 -8.01 -17.24
N ASN A 204 1.57 -8.76 -18.18
CA ASN A 204 0.67 -9.88 -17.90
C ASN A 204 1.35 -11.19 -17.46
N VAL A 205 2.68 -11.21 -17.35
CA VAL A 205 3.47 -12.43 -17.08
C VAL A 205 4.34 -12.30 -15.82
N ASP A 206 5.03 -11.18 -15.67
CA ASP A 206 6.12 -10.99 -14.69
C ASP A 206 5.78 -9.94 -13.61
N TYR A 207 4.49 -9.66 -13.39
CA TYR A 207 4.04 -8.63 -12.45
C TYR A 207 4.29 -8.98 -10.98
N ILE A 208 4.48 -10.25 -10.62
CA ILE A 208 4.75 -10.66 -9.24
C ILE A 208 6.24 -10.46 -8.92
N TYR A 209 6.52 -9.78 -7.80
CA TYR A 209 7.87 -9.64 -7.26
C TYR A 209 8.51 -11.00 -6.99
N LYS A 210 9.73 -11.18 -7.48
CA LYS A 210 10.54 -12.38 -7.32
C LYS A 210 12.01 -12.01 -7.12
N SER A 211 12.78 -12.94 -6.54
CA SER A 211 14.23 -12.79 -6.48
C SER A 211 14.83 -12.62 -7.87
N GLN A 212 15.84 -11.77 -7.96
CA GLN A 212 16.57 -11.53 -9.20
C GLN A 212 17.40 -12.75 -9.59
N ASN A 213 17.51 -13.02 -10.89
CA ASN A 213 18.47 -14.02 -11.39
C ASN A 213 19.92 -13.53 -11.21
N GLN A 214 20.89 -14.44 -11.39
CA GLN A 214 22.32 -14.15 -11.28
C GLN A 214 22.74 -12.89 -12.07
N PHE A 215 22.21 -12.71 -13.28
CA PHE A 215 22.48 -11.58 -14.19
C PHE A 215 21.31 -10.57 -14.28
N GLY A 216 20.43 -10.56 -13.28
CA GLY A 216 19.28 -9.67 -13.24
C GLY A 216 18.14 -10.03 -14.18
N THR A 217 17.29 -9.05 -14.46
CA THR A 217 16.04 -9.21 -15.22
C THR A 217 16.12 -8.50 -16.56
N ILE A 218 15.51 -9.11 -17.59
CA ILE A 218 15.45 -8.52 -18.94
C ILE A 218 14.65 -7.22 -18.88
N TYR A 219 15.26 -6.15 -19.38
CA TYR A 219 14.66 -4.83 -19.47
C TYR A 219 14.14 -4.57 -20.89
N LYS A 220 12.90 -4.08 -20.98
CA LYS A 220 12.30 -3.64 -22.24
C LYS A 220 11.87 -2.18 -22.14
N PRO A 221 12.14 -1.33 -23.15
CA PRO A 221 11.83 0.10 -23.09
C PRO A 221 10.37 0.48 -22.88
N GLU A 222 9.44 -0.37 -23.32
CA GLU A 222 7.98 -0.16 -23.27
C GLU A 222 7.33 -0.70 -21.99
N GLU A 223 8.09 -1.39 -21.13
CA GLU A 223 7.60 -2.00 -19.89
C GLU A 223 8.16 -1.26 -18.68
N MET A 224 7.37 -1.15 -17.62
CA MET A 224 7.85 -0.64 -16.33
C MET A 224 8.45 -1.79 -15.53
N MET A 225 9.74 -1.69 -15.20
CA MET A 225 10.44 -2.60 -14.30
C MET A 225 10.60 -1.94 -12.93
N ILE A 226 10.27 -2.66 -11.86
CA ILE A 226 10.33 -2.15 -10.49
C ILE A 226 11.20 -3.09 -9.65
N PHE A 227 12.28 -2.56 -9.10
CA PHE A 227 13.06 -3.22 -8.06
C PHE A 227 12.54 -2.77 -6.69
N GLN A 228 12.33 -3.72 -5.80
CA GLN A 228 11.94 -3.51 -4.42
C GLN A 228 13.07 -3.97 -3.50
N CYS A 229 13.64 -3.05 -2.72
CA CYS A 229 14.75 -3.33 -1.82
C CYS A 229 14.32 -3.11 -0.37
N GLN A 230 14.61 -4.07 0.51
CA GLN A 230 14.44 -3.91 1.95
C GLN A 230 15.80 -3.79 2.62
N VAL A 231 16.02 -2.67 3.30
CA VAL A 231 17.30 -2.30 3.92
C VAL A 231 17.05 -1.72 5.31
N THR A 232 17.98 -1.93 6.25
CA THR A 232 17.87 -1.41 7.63
C THR A 232 18.31 0.04 7.77
N ARG A 233 19.32 0.46 6.99
CA ARG A 233 20.00 1.76 7.16
C ARG A 233 20.21 2.45 5.82
N ILE A 234 19.14 3.01 5.27
CA ILE A 234 19.16 3.63 3.94
C ILE A 234 20.21 4.73 3.81
N GLU A 235 20.48 5.46 4.89
CA GLU A 235 21.48 6.52 4.97
C GLU A 235 22.92 6.03 4.74
N SER A 236 23.14 4.71 4.82
CA SER A 236 24.46 4.07 4.67
C SER A 236 24.50 2.97 3.60
N THR A 237 23.39 2.76 2.89
CA THR A 237 23.28 1.71 1.86
C THR A 237 23.32 2.33 0.46
N ALA A 238 24.40 2.08 -0.27
CA ALA A 238 24.46 2.36 -1.70
C ALA A 238 23.75 1.25 -2.49
N PHE A 239 23.37 1.50 -3.73
CA PHE A 239 22.81 0.48 -4.61
C PHE A 239 23.63 0.38 -5.90
N LEU A 240 24.24 -0.78 -6.13
CA LEU A 240 24.94 -1.12 -7.34
C LEU A 240 23.93 -1.55 -8.41
N VAL A 241 23.92 -0.84 -9.54
CA VAL A 241 23.13 -1.19 -10.72
C VAL A 241 24.08 -1.78 -11.76
N ASP A 242 24.05 -3.09 -11.94
CA ASP A 242 24.78 -3.80 -12.99
C ASP A 242 23.91 -3.92 -14.25
N VAL A 243 24.53 -3.69 -15.40
CA VAL A 243 23.90 -3.80 -16.73
C VAL A 243 24.60 -4.90 -17.52
N TYR A 244 23.83 -5.86 -18.01
CA TYR A 244 24.30 -6.98 -18.82
C TYR A 244 23.66 -6.97 -20.21
N THR A 245 24.27 -7.70 -21.13
CA THR A 245 23.73 -7.94 -22.48
C THR A 245 23.80 -9.42 -22.82
N ASP A 246 22.70 -9.95 -23.38
CA ASP A 246 22.64 -11.33 -23.91
C ASP A 246 23.03 -11.32 -25.38
N SER A 247 24.16 -11.93 -25.74
CA SER A 247 24.55 -12.03 -27.14
C SER A 247 23.56 -12.92 -27.90
N LYS A 248 22.91 -12.38 -28.94
CA LYS A 248 22.02 -13.18 -29.80
C LYS A 248 22.72 -14.30 -30.58
N GLU A 249 24.04 -14.22 -30.73
CA GLU A 249 24.83 -15.22 -31.49
C GLU A 249 25.27 -16.40 -30.61
N THR A 250 25.70 -16.13 -29.37
CA THR A 250 26.27 -17.17 -28.48
C THR A 250 25.34 -17.55 -27.33
N SER A 251 24.24 -16.82 -27.12
CA SER A 251 23.38 -16.89 -25.93
C SER A 251 24.13 -16.68 -24.60
N ALA A 252 25.37 -16.17 -24.64
CA ALA A 252 26.13 -15.85 -23.45
C ALA A 252 25.73 -14.48 -22.91
N THR A 253 25.45 -14.41 -21.61
CA THR A 253 25.24 -13.13 -20.91
C THR A 253 26.59 -12.54 -20.53
N THR A 254 26.82 -11.27 -20.88
CA THR A 254 28.07 -10.56 -20.62
C THR A 254 27.81 -9.27 -19.85
N HIS A 255 28.71 -8.92 -18.92
CA HIS A 255 28.65 -7.66 -18.18
C HIS A 255 29.04 -6.51 -19.11
N LEU A 256 28.15 -5.53 -19.22
CA LEU A 256 28.33 -4.38 -20.10
C LEU A 256 28.91 -3.20 -19.34
N GLY A 257 28.39 -2.93 -18.15
CA GLY A 257 28.80 -1.84 -17.28
C GLY A 257 27.97 -1.76 -16.01
N TYR A 258 28.22 -0.74 -15.19
CA TYR A 258 27.57 -0.53 -13.91
C TYR A 258 27.48 0.95 -13.55
N CYS A 259 26.67 1.27 -12.53
CA CYS A 259 26.68 2.56 -11.86
C CYS A 259 26.20 2.40 -10.40
N TYR A 260 26.41 3.42 -9.57
CA TYR A 260 25.97 3.44 -8.17
C TYR A 260 24.90 4.49 -7.95
N ILE A 261 23.89 4.13 -7.16
CA ILE A 261 23.00 5.07 -6.48
C ILE A 261 23.58 5.25 -5.08
N MET A 262 24.12 6.43 -4.81
CA MET A 262 24.69 6.75 -3.49
C MET A 262 23.57 7.07 -2.49
N PRO A 263 23.74 6.78 -1.19
CA PRO A 263 22.76 7.15 -0.15
C PRO A 263 22.39 8.64 -0.19
N ASP A 264 23.39 9.50 -0.39
CA ASP A 264 23.22 10.94 -0.50
C ASP A 264 22.31 11.38 -1.67
N SER A 265 22.14 10.55 -2.69
CA SER A 265 21.26 10.86 -3.83
C SER A 265 19.77 10.69 -3.52
N ILE A 266 19.43 10.00 -2.43
CA ILE A 266 18.04 9.67 -2.05
C ILE A 266 17.71 10.06 -0.60
N LYS A 267 18.57 10.83 0.08
CA LYS A 267 18.40 11.20 1.49
C LYS A 267 17.42 12.37 1.72
N ASP A 268 17.31 13.29 0.76
CA ASP A 268 16.63 14.58 0.97
C ASP A 268 15.13 14.55 0.61
N GLY A 269 14.60 13.40 0.19
CA GLY A 269 13.18 13.25 -0.10
C GLY A 269 12.77 11.79 -0.28
N SER A 270 11.51 11.49 0.03
CA SER A 270 10.98 10.13 -0.08
C SER A 270 10.64 9.71 -1.51
N TYR A 271 10.73 10.61 -2.49
CA TYR A 271 10.49 10.33 -3.90
C TYR A 271 11.31 11.27 -4.78
N GLY A 272 11.77 10.77 -5.93
CA GLY A 272 12.45 11.59 -6.91
C GLY A 272 12.87 10.83 -8.15
N ASN A 273 13.68 11.49 -8.98
CA ASN A 273 14.28 10.88 -10.16
C ASN A 273 15.79 11.12 -10.20
N LEU A 274 16.50 10.15 -10.76
CA LEU A 274 17.95 10.15 -10.89
C LEU A 274 18.32 9.88 -12.34
N LYS A 275 19.38 10.54 -12.82
CA LYS A 275 20.01 10.23 -14.09
C LYS A 275 21.48 9.92 -13.84
N LEU A 276 21.84 8.66 -14.04
CA LEU A 276 23.16 8.12 -13.71
C LEU A 276 23.91 7.76 -15.00
N THR A 277 25.24 7.87 -14.95
CA THR A 277 26.12 7.48 -16.05
C THR A 277 26.54 6.03 -15.86
N ILE A 278 26.33 5.20 -16.89
CA ILE A 278 26.79 3.81 -16.89
C ILE A 278 28.25 3.80 -17.35
N VAL A 279 29.13 3.15 -16.59
CA VAL A 279 30.56 2.99 -16.93
C VAL A 279 30.91 1.52 -17.14
N ASN A 280 31.88 1.23 -18.00
CA ASN A 280 32.40 -0.13 -18.17
C ASN A 280 33.44 -0.50 -17.09
N LEU A 281 33.96 -1.72 -17.12
CA LEU A 281 35.02 -2.19 -16.22
C LEU A 281 36.35 -1.41 -16.31
N LYS A 282 36.54 -0.59 -17.36
CA LYS A 282 37.67 0.34 -17.51
C LYS A 282 37.30 1.78 -17.12
N HIS A 283 36.18 1.97 -16.41
CA HIS A 283 35.62 3.25 -15.96
C HIS A 283 35.29 4.26 -17.07
N HIS A 284 35.17 3.82 -18.33
CA HIS A 284 34.75 4.70 -19.41
C HIS A 284 33.21 4.78 -19.47
N PRO A 285 32.62 5.97 -19.64
CA PRO A 285 31.18 6.11 -19.91
C PRO A 285 30.76 5.36 -21.16
N ILE A 286 29.65 4.63 -21.07
CA ILE A 286 29.07 3.86 -22.18
C ILE A 286 27.57 4.11 -22.40
N GLY A 287 26.96 4.92 -21.54
CA GLY A 287 25.54 5.19 -21.59
C GLY A 287 25.02 5.88 -20.32
N SER A 288 23.71 5.92 -20.18
CA SER A 288 23.02 6.45 -19.00
C SER A 288 21.79 5.63 -18.65
N ILE A 289 21.41 5.69 -17.38
CA ILE A 289 20.16 5.13 -16.86
C ILE A 289 19.38 6.20 -16.11
N LYS A 290 18.08 6.29 -16.36
CA LYS A 290 17.13 7.07 -15.55
C LYS A 290 16.42 6.14 -14.58
N VAL A 291 16.31 6.56 -13.33
CA VAL A 291 15.69 5.78 -12.26
C VAL A 291 14.78 6.69 -11.45
N ASP A 292 13.49 6.38 -11.36
CA ASP A 292 12.61 7.01 -10.39
C ASP A 292 12.66 6.20 -9.09
N TYR A 293 12.67 6.86 -7.94
CA TYR A 293 12.73 6.18 -6.65
C TYR A 293 11.59 6.58 -5.72
N LEU A 294 11.23 5.66 -4.83
CA LEU A 294 10.35 5.89 -3.68
C LEU A 294 10.97 5.22 -2.45
N VAL A 295 11.12 5.96 -1.37
CA VAL A 295 11.57 5.49 -0.06
C VAL A 295 10.38 5.45 0.88
N ILE A 296 10.17 4.32 1.55
CA ILE A 296 9.09 4.11 2.50
C ILE A 296 9.71 3.70 3.83
N HIS A 297 9.41 4.46 4.88
CA HIS A 297 9.82 4.16 6.25
C HIS A 297 8.70 3.44 7.02
N SER A 298 9.06 2.73 8.08
CA SER A 298 8.08 2.16 9.00
C SER A 298 7.25 3.25 9.69
N LEU A 299 6.06 2.88 10.13
CA LEU A 299 5.35 3.66 11.15
C LEU A 299 6.10 3.58 12.49
N PRO A 300 5.81 4.46 13.46
CA PRO A 300 6.31 4.32 14.82
C PRO A 300 6.09 2.91 15.39
N GLU A 301 6.99 2.47 16.26
CA GLU A 301 6.93 1.12 16.86
C GLU A 301 5.62 0.88 17.61
N ASN A 302 5.18 -0.39 17.64
CA ASN A 302 4.00 -0.88 18.38
C ASN A 302 2.64 -0.30 17.96
N ILE A 303 2.53 0.17 16.71
CA ILE A 303 1.26 0.64 16.13
C ILE A 303 0.44 -0.50 15.51
N CYS A 304 1.10 -1.41 14.81
CA CYS A 304 0.49 -2.58 14.18
C CYS A 304 0.96 -3.85 14.89
N ASP A 305 0.04 -4.78 15.14
CA ASP A 305 0.29 -6.10 15.72
C ASP A 305 -0.20 -7.22 14.78
N MET A 306 -0.05 -8.47 15.20
CA MET A 306 -0.45 -9.67 14.45
C MET A 306 -1.78 -10.27 14.93
N SER A 307 -2.59 -9.56 15.70
CA SER A 307 -3.84 -10.11 16.25
C SER A 307 -4.89 -10.36 15.16
N VAL A 308 -5.09 -9.37 14.28
CA VAL A 308 -6.08 -9.39 13.20
C VAL A 308 -5.61 -8.60 11.98
N SER A 309 -5.95 -9.07 10.79
CA SER A 309 -5.78 -8.34 9.53
C SER A 309 -7.04 -8.43 8.70
N TYR A 310 -7.44 -7.29 8.13
CA TYR A 310 -8.44 -7.19 7.08
C TYR A 310 -7.82 -6.78 5.73
N ALA A 311 -6.48 -6.69 5.63
CA ALA A 311 -5.79 -6.15 4.47
C ALA A 311 -6.17 -6.85 3.14
N LYS A 312 -6.48 -8.16 3.22
CA LYS A 312 -6.94 -9.00 2.11
C LYS A 312 -8.31 -9.65 2.36
N TYR A 313 -8.98 -9.27 3.45
CA TYR A 313 -10.29 -9.81 3.77
C TYR A 313 -11.39 -9.00 3.10
N TRP A 314 -12.25 -9.70 2.36
CA TRP A 314 -13.53 -9.20 1.90
C TRP A 314 -14.56 -10.32 2.04
N ASP A 315 -15.68 -10.04 2.69
CA ASP A 315 -16.73 -11.04 2.84
C ASP A 315 -17.33 -11.35 1.46
N PRO A 316 -17.39 -12.63 1.03
CA PRO A 316 -17.95 -12.99 -0.26
C PRO A 316 -19.43 -12.61 -0.45
N SER A 317 -20.17 -12.36 0.64
CA SER A 317 -21.55 -11.87 0.61
C SER A 317 -21.65 -10.36 0.34
N TRP A 318 -20.57 -9.59 0.55
CA TRP A 318 -20.54 -8.15 0.32
C TRP A 318 -20.38 -7.86 -1.18
N THR A 319 -21.51 -7.88 -1.87
CA THR A 319 -21.59 -7.61 -3.31
C THR A 319 -22.59 -6.49 -3.57
N GLY A 320 -22.32 -5.64 -4.56
CA GLY A 320 -23.21 -4.53 -4.92
C GLY A 320 -23.48 -3.54 -3.80
N LEU A 321 -22.51 -3.30 -2.91
CA LEU A 321 -22.63 -2.34 -1.81
C LEU A 321 -22.92 -0.93 -2.33
N ASN A 322 -23.74 -0.20 -1.61
CA ASN A 322 -24.07 1.19 -1.87
C ASN A 322 -23.08 2.09 -1.13
N VAL A 323 -22.25 2.82 -1.88
CA VAL A 323 -21.21 3.67 -1.31
C VAL A 323 -21.54 5.14 -1.55
N GLY A 324 -21.69 5.91 -0.48
CA GLY A 324 -22.07 7.32 -0.55
C GLY A 324 -20.88 8.19 -0.94
N HIS A 325 -20.88 8.73 -2.15
CA HIS A 325 -19.82 9.60 -2.66
C HIS A 325 -19.79 10.92 -1.87
N ARG A 326 -18.66 11.23 -1.22
CA ARG A 326 -18.50 12.42 -0.34
C ARG A 326 -19.64 12.58 0.68
N GLY A 327 -20.17 11.45 1.15
CA GLY A 327 -21.45 11.36 1.85
C GLY A 327 -22.64 11.28 0.89
N SER A 328 -23.41 12.36 0.78
CA SER A 328 -24.66 12.42 0.01
C SER A 328 -24.50 12.87 -1.44
N GLY A 329 -23.26 12.96 -1.92
CA GLY A 329 -22.92 13.31 -3.30
C GLY A 329 -22.40 14.73 -3.48
N SER A 330 -21.91 15.03 -4.67
CA SER A 330 -21.34 16.33 -4.98
C SER A 330 -22.39 17.46 -4.96
N SER A 331 -22.01 18.59 -4.37
CA SER A 331 -22.91 19.75 -4.21
C SER A 331 -22.72 20.82 -5.29
N PHE A 332 -21.70 20.68 -6.15
CA PHE A 332 -21.26 21.74 -7.06
C PHE A 332 -21.00 21.21 -8.48
N LYS A 333 -22.03 21.20 -9.33
CA LYS A 333 -21.91 20.92 -10.77
C LYS A 333 -22.55 22.04 -11.59
N ALA A 334 -22.11 22.19 -12.84
CA ALA A 334 -22.67 23.16 -13.80
C ALA A 334 -24.18 22.97 -14.07
N SER A 335 -24.75 21.81 -13.70
CA SER A 335 -26.17 21.49 -13.75
C SER A 335 -26.75 21.39 -12.33
N PHE A 336 -27.62 22.35 -11.97
CA PHE A 336 -28.30 22.38 -10.66
C PHE A 336 -29.16 21.16 -10.35
N LYS A 337 -29.61 20.40 -11.36
CA LYS A 337 -30.48 19.21 -11.16
C LYS A 337 -29.73 17.99 -10.62
N SER A 338 -28.40 17.95 -10.74
CA SER A 338 -27.56 16.82 -10.32
C SER A 338 -26.85 17.02 -8.98
N CYS A 339 -26.97 18.19 -8.34
CA CYS A 339 -26.27 18.51 -7.09
C CYS A 339 -27.04 18.00 -5.85
N SER A 340 -26.30 17.60 -4.81
CA SER A 340 -26.83 17.39 -3.46
C SER A 340 -27.26 18.73 -2.84
N HIS A 341 -28.25 18.68 -1.96
CA HIS A 341 -28.74 19.83 -1.21
C HIS A 341 -27.97 20.08 0.10
N ILE A 342 -27.12 19.13 0.50
CA ILE A 342 -26.16 19.26 1.62
C ILE A 342 -24.76 19.38 1.02
N ARG A 343 -23.87 20.12 1.69
CA ARG A 343 -22.48 20.30 1.25
C ARG A 343 -21.69 18.99 1.38
N GLU A 344 -21.06 18.57 0.28
CA GLU A 344 -20.17 17.40 0.20
C GLU A 344 -19.04 17.44 1.24
N ASN A 345 -18.53 16.27 1.65
CA ASN A 345 -17.39 16.17 2.56
C ASN A 345 -17.58 16.91 3.92
N THR A 346 -18.82 16.98 4.39
CA THR A 346 -19.20 17.49 5.73
C THR A 346 -19.72 16.36 6.63
N LEU A 347 -19.71 16.56 7.95
CA LEU A 347 -20.31 15.61 8.89
C LEU A 347 -21.80 15.40 8.60
N ALA A 348 -22.52 16.48 8.28
CA ALA A 348 -23.94 16.41 7.92
C ALA A 348 -24.19 15.57 6.66
N SER A 349 -23.38 15.73 5.60
CA SER A 349 -23.50 14.95 4.36
C SER A 349 -23.26 13.46 4.60
N LEU A 350 -22.27 13.14 5.43
CA LEU A 350 -21.89 11.77 5.79
C LEU A 350 -22.96 11.10 6.65
N GLN A 351 -23.45 11.80 7.69
CA GLN A 351 -24.54 11.31 8.54
C GLN A 351 -25.82 11.10 7.75
N LEU A 352 -26.19 12.03 6.85
CA LEU A 352 -27.37 11.86 6.01
C LEU A 352 -27.29 10.59 5.16
N ALA A 353 -26.14 10.35 4.51
CA ALA A 353 -25.96 9.14 3.70
C ALA A 353 -26.02 7.85 4.54
N ALA A 354 -25.43 7.86 5.75
CA ALA A 354 -25.52 6.75 6.70
C ALA A 354 -26.98 6.45 7.10
N GLU A 355 -27.76 7.47 7.46
CA GLU A 355 -29.18 7.34 7.83
C GLU A 355 -30.03 6.75 6.69
N HIS A 356 -29.64 7.03 5.45
CA HIS A 356 -30.30 6.55 4.23
C HIS A 356 -29.82 5.16 3.77
N GLY A 357 -28.99 4.48 4.56
CA GLY A 357 -28.62 3.08 4.32
C GLY A 357 -27.41 2.89 3.43
N ALA A 358 -26.48 3.86 3.40
CA ALA A 358 -25.16 3.63 2.82
C ALA A 358 -24.46 2.48 3.56
N ASP A 359 -23.88 1.53 2.82
CA ASP A 359 -23.06 0.45 3.37
C ASP A 359 -21.66 0.98 3.74
N TYR A 360 -21.15 1.88 2.90
CA TYR A 360 -19.91 2.62 3.09
C TYR A 360 -20.10 4.10 2.74
N LEU A 361 -19.30 4.97 3.35
CA LEU A 361 -19.17 6.37 2.99
C LEU A 361 -17.79 6.61 2.39
N GLU A 362 -17.74 7.19 1.20
CA GLU A 362 -16.50 7.63 0.57
C GLU A 362 -16.29 9.12 0.85
N PHE A 363 -15.02 9.51 1.06
CA PHE A 363 -14.62 10.91 1.17
C PHE A 363 -13.10 11.08 0.95
N ASP A 364 -12.72 12.30 0.58
CA ASP A 364 -11.35 12.69 0.27
C ASP A 364 -10.62 13.29 1.46
N VAL A 365 -9.39 12.86 1.72
CA VAL A 365 -8.54 13.42 2.78
C VAL A 365 -7.37 14.18 2.17
N HIS A 366 -7.09 15.38 2.70
CA HIS A 366 -5.86 16.16 2.52
C HIS A 366 -5.13 16.32 3.84
N LEU A 367 -3.97 16.95 3.79
CA LEU A 367 -3.23 17.43 4.94
C LEU A 367 -3.17 18.96 4.93
N SER A 368 -3.56 19.57 6.05
CA SER A 368 -3.39 21.01 6.28
C SER A 368 -1.91 21.37 6.54
N LYS A 369 -1.59 22.67 6.52
CA LYS A 369 -0.23 23.18 6.74
C LYS A 369 0.37 22.77 8.08
N ASP A 370 -0.46 22.63 9.11
CA ASP A 370 -0.12 22.17 10.45
C ASP A 370 -0.23 20.64 10.62
N HIS A 371 -0.25 19.92 9.49
CA HIS A 371 -0.22 18.46 9.40
C HIS A 371 -1.42 17.75 10.02
N ILE A 372 -2.59 18.39 10.01
CA ILE A 372 -3.85 17.79 10.46
C ILE A 372 -4.61 17.24 9.25
N PRO A 373 -5.00 15.94 9.22
CA PRO A 373 -5.82 15.39 8.16
C PRO A 373 -7.21 16.04 8.11
N VAL A 374 -7.58 16.58 6.95
CA VAL A 374 -8.84 17.31 6.71
C VAL A 374 -9.60 16.70 5.55
N VAL A 375 -10.93 16.66 5.65
CA VAL A 375 -11.78 16.07 4.62
C VAL A 375 -12.22 17.15 3.63
N TYR A 376 -11.79 17.02 2.37
CA TYR A 376 -12.06 17.97 1.29
C TYR A 376 -11.62 17.39 -0.08
N HIS A 377 -12.30 17.71 -1.18
CA HIS A 377 -11.98 17.10 -2.47
C HIS A 377 -10.83 17.81 -3.22
N ASP A 378 -10.96 19.10 -3.50
CA ASP A 378 -10.05 19.79 -4.43
C ASP A 378 -8.66 20.09 -3.80
N PHE A 379 -7.62 20.21 -4.63
CA PHE A 379 -6.29 20.59 -4.14
C PHE A 379 -6.19 22.07 -3.72
N VAL A 380 -7.11 22.92 -4.22
CA VAL A 380 -7.13 24.36 -3.97
C VAL A 380 -8.49 24.81 -3.45
N VAL A 381 -8.47 25.86 -2.63
CA VAL A 381 -9.66 26.58 -2.17
C VAL A 381 -9.71 27.95 -2.85
N ASN A 382 -10.93 28.43 -3.15
CA ASN A 382 -11.14 29.74 -3.75
C ASN A 382 -11.58 30.76 -2.69
N VAL A 383 -10.69 31.68 -2.36
CA VAL A 383 -10.91 32.70 -1.33
C VAL A 383 -11.32 34.02 -1.97
N LEU A 384 -12.43 34.60 -1.49
CA LEU A 384 -12.85 35.94 -1.88
C LEU A 384 -12.12 36.99 -1.05
N LEU A 385 -11.35 37.86 -1.72
CA LEU A 385 -10.74 39.02 -1.11
C LEU A 385 -11.72 40.19 -1.11
N LYS A 386 -12.12 40.65 0.08
CA LYS A 386 -12.90 41.90 0.19
C LYS A 386 -11.99 43.11 0.01
N LYS A 387 -12.04 43.76 -1.16
CA LYS A 387 -11.53 45.13 -1.31
C LYS A 387 -12.50 46.11 -0.63
N LYS A 388 -11.97 47.00 0.21
CA LYS A 388 -12.76 48.12 0.76
C LYS A 388 -13.14 49.07 -0.38
N GLY A 389 -14.44 49.21 -0.67
CA GLY A 389 -14.98 50.26 -1.53
C GLY A 389 -15.29 49.88 -2.98
N PHE A 390 -15.14 48.61 -3.37
CA PHE A 390 -15.59 48.09 -4.68
C PHE A 390 -16.40 46.80 -4.47
N ASP A 391 -17.46 46.63 -5.25
CA ASP A 391 -18.31 45.42 -5.28
C ASP A 391 -17.66 44.26 -6.07
N ASP A 392 -16.39 44.42 -6.46
CA ASP A 392 -15.63 43.43 -7.23
C ASP A 392 -14.73 42.63 -6.28
N HIS A 393 -14.94 41.31 -6.25
CA HIS A 393 -14.20 40.38 -5.40
C HIS A 393 -13.07 39.74 -6.20
N ASP A 394 -11.81 40.05 -5.86
CA ASP A 394 -10.68 39.29 -6.39
C ASP A 394 -10.74 37.85 -5.82
N LYS A 395 -10.68 36.87 -6.71
CA LYS A 395 -10.61 35.44 -6.38
C LYS A 395 -9.14 35.02 -6.24
N LEU A 396 -8.78 34.43 -5.12
CA LEU A 396 -7.44 33.88 -4.87
C LEU A 396 -7.53 32.36 -4.70
N LEU A 397 -6.82 31.62 -5.55
CA LEU A 397 -6.68 30.18 -5.43
C LEU A 397 -5.51 29.87 -4.48
N LEU A 398 -5.80 29.19 -3.37
CA LEU A 398 -4.80 28.80 -2.38
C LEU A 398 -4.78 27.27 -2.23
N PRO A 399 -3.62 26.60 -2.33
CA PRO A 399 -3.53 25.18 -2.04
C PRO A 399 -3.93 24.86 -0.59
N VAL A 400 -4.68 23.78 -0.38
CA VAL A 400 -5.09 23.34 0.98
C VAL A 400 -3.88 23.15 1.89
N LYS A 401 -2.79 22.59 1.35
CA LYS A 401 -1.52 22.38 2.05
C LYS A 401 -0.85 23.65 2.60
N GLU A 402 -1.25 24.83 2.12
CA GLU A 402 -0.67 26.11 2.53
C GLU A 402 -1.46 26.82 3.64
N LEU A 403 -2.58 26.23 4.07
CA LEU A 403 -3.48 26.78 5.08
C LEU A 403 -3.52 25.87 6.31
N THR A 404 -3.44 26.46 7.51
CA THR A 404 -3.66 25.70 8.75
C THR A 404 -5.13 25.31 8.90
N LEU A 405 -5.45 24.32 9.73
CA LEU A 405 -6.83 23.94 10.02
C LEU A 405 -7.67 25.15 10.47
N ASP A 406 -7.13 25.95 11.39
CA ASP A 406 -7.81 27.16 11.89
C ASP A 406 -8.09 28.17 10.77
N GLN A 407 -7.17 28.32 9.81
CA GLN A 407 -7.38 29.17 8.65
C GLN A 407 -8.48 28.58 7.75
N LEU A 408 -8.41 27.29 7.41
CA LEU A 408 -9.42 26.61 6.58
C LEU A 408 -10.82 26.76 7.15
N GLN A 409 -11.00 26.53 8.45
CA GLN A 409 -12.30 26.59 9.13
C GLN A 409 -12.84 28.02 9.33
N ARG A 410 -12.00 29.06 9.21
CA ARG A 410 -12.41 30.47 9.30
C ARG A 410 -12.70 31.11 7.94
N LEU A 411 -12.28 30.50 6.84
CA LEU A 411 -12.47 31.05 5.51
C LEU A 411 -13.97 31.04 5.15
N LYS A 412 -14.47 32.21 4.76
CA LYS A 412 -15.69 32.30 3.95
C LYS A 412 -15.31 32.02 2.50
N PHE A 413 -15.17 30.75 2.14
CA PHE A 413 -14.83 30.38 0.76
C PHE A 413 -16.08 30.24 -0.09
N LEU A 414 -15.88 30.38 -1.41
CA LEU A 414 -16.79 29.86 -2.39
C LEU A 414 -16.15 28.61 -3.00
N HIS A 415 -16.92 27.56 -3.26
CA HIS A 415 -16.41 26.45 -4.08
C HIS A 415 -16.10 26.95 -5.51
N GLN A 416 -15.16 26.31 -6.24
CA GLN A 416 -14.72 26.82 -7.56
C GLN A 416 -15.89 26.98 -8.57
N ALA A 417 -16.94 26.18 -8.39
CA ALA A 417 -18.18 26.21 -9.18
C ALA A 417 -19.38 26.92 -8.50
N GLU A 418 -19.24 27.50 -7.29
CA GLU A 418 -20.32 28.27 -6.65
C GLU A 418 -20.50 29.64 -7.33
N SER A 419 -21.76 29.98 -7.70
CA SER A 419 -22.14 31.36 -8.01
C SER A 419 -22.53 32.10 -6.73
N GLU A 420 -22.43 33.44 -6.73
CA GLU A 420 -22.73 34.27 -5.54
C GLU A 420 -24.16 34.09 -4.96
N SER A 421 -25.06 33.49 -5.75
CA SER A 421 -26.47 33.23 -5.45
C SER A 421 -26.75 31.92 -4.71
N SER A 422 -25.79 31.00 -4.58
CA SER A 422 -25.95 29.68 -3.94
C SER A 422 -25.18 29.61 -2.63
N LYS A 423 -25.67 30.27 -1.58
CA LYS A 423 -25.08 30.18 -0.24
C LYS A 423 -25.69 29.00 0.52
N LEU A 424 -25.00 27.87 0.57
CA LEU A 424 -25.31 26.83 1.55
C LEU A 424 -24.96 27.33 2.97
N PRO A 425 -25.74 26.94 4.01
CA PRO A 425 -25.50 27.40 5.37
C PRO A 425 -24.10 26.99 5.88
N ASP A 426 -23.53 27.81 6.77
CA ASP A 426 -22.25 27.51 7.44
C ASP A 426 -22.51 27.41 8.96
N VAL A 427 -23.24 26.37 9.35
CA VAL A 427 -23.71 26.18 10.73
C VAL A 427 -23.64 24.70 11.12
N GLY A 428 -23.13 24.42 12.33
CA GLY A 428 -23.12 23.07 12.90
C GLY A 428 -22.29 22.08 12.08
N ASP A 429 -22.83 20.88 11.88
CA ASP A 429 -22.17 19.75 11.22
C ASP A 429 -22.07 19.89 9.69
N ASP A 430 -22.66 20.94 9.11
CA ASP A 430 -22.51 21.32 7.68
C ASP A 430 -21.28 22.23 7.45
N ARG A 431 -20.46 22.43 8.51
CA ARG A 431 -19.20 23.17 8.39
C ARG A 431 -18.21 22.37 7.53
N PRO A 432 -17.56 23.02 6.57
CA PRO A 432 -16.53 22.41 5.72
C PRO A 432 -15.21 22.15 6.45
N PHE A 433 -14.37 21.34 5.82
CA PHE A 433 -13.07 20.90 6.34
C PHE A 433 -13.16 20.26 7.74
N PRO A 434 -14.08 19.30 7.97
CA PRO A 434 -14.00 18.51 9.19
C PRO A 434 -12.66 17.75 9.22
N THR A 435 -12.11 17.53 10.41
CA THR A 435 -10.93 16.69 10.54
C THR A 435 -11.31 15.23 10.31
N LEU A 436 -10.36 14.43 9.82
CA LEU A 436 -10.57 12.98 9.69
C LEU A 436 -10.94 12.34 11.03
N GLU A 437 -10.29 12.79 12.11
CA GLU A 437 -10.62 12.42 13.49
C GLU A 437 -12.10 12.67 13.80
N SER A 438 -12.61 13.89 13.54
CA SER A 438 -14.02 14.22 13.80
C SER A 438 -14.97 13.34 12.99
N VAL A 439 -14.63 13.03 11.73
CA VAL A 439 -15.43 12.11 10.90
C VAL A 439 -15.46 10.70 11.50
N LEU A 440 -14.31 10.19 11.94
CA LEU A 440 -14.21 8.86 12.53
C LEU A 440 -14.92 8.77 13.90
N ASP A 441 -14.93 9.83 14.68
CA ASP A 441 -15.51 9.83 16.03
C ASP A 441 -17.02 10.13 16.02
N CYS A 442 -17.51 10.98 15.12
CA CYS A 442 -18.89 11.48 15.15
C CYS A 442 -19.88 10.75 14.24
N VAL A 443 -19.42 10.06 13.19
CA VAL A 443 -20.31 9.29 12.29
C VAL A 443 -20.55 7.90 12.86
N ASP A 444 -21.75 7.34 12.67
CA ASP A 444 -22.13 6.00 13.16
C ASP A 444 -21.06 4.93 12.83
N GLU A 445 -20.56 4.22 13.84
CA GLU A 445 -19.50 3.20 13.72
C GLU A 445 -19.95 1.99 12.88
N ARG A 446 -21.25 1.78 12.70
CA ARG A 446 -21.81 0.65 11.93
C ARG A 446 -21.62 0.78 10.43
N VAL A 447 -21.48 2.01 9.92
CA VAL A 447 -21.30 2.27 8.49
C VAL A 447 -19.81 2.24 8.14
N GLY A 448 -19.46 1.54 7.06
CA GLY A 448 -18.06 1.47 6.60
C GLY A 448 -17.57 2.81 6.05
N MET A 449 -16.25 2.97 5.93
CA MET A 449 -15.66 4.16 5.29
C MET A 449 -14.62 3.78 4.25
N ASN A 450 -14.72 4.40 3.08
CA ASN A 450 -13.68 4.44 2.05
C ASN A 450 -12.94 5.78 2.17
N VAL A 451 -11.72 5.74 2.72
CA VAL A 451 -10.88 6.91 2.95
C VAL A 451 -9.99 7.11 1.72
N GLU A 452 -10.36 8.03 0.82
CA GLU A 452 -9.53 8.39 -0.34
C GLU A 452 -8.39 9.31 0.10
N LEU A 453 -7.14 8.89 -0.09
CA LEU A 453 -5.98 9.76 0.10
C LEU A 453 -5.83 10.64 -1.14
N LYS A 454 -6.08 11.95 -1.00
CA LYS A 454 -5.94 12.89 -2.11
C LYS A 454 -4.48 13.25 -2.37
N TRP A 455 -3.87 12.52 -3.28
CA TRP A 455 -2.48 12.74 -3.69
C TRP A 455 -2.39 13.14 -5.15
N ASN A 456 -1.43 14.00 -5.48
CA ASN A 456 -1.29 14.59 -6.80
C ASN A 456 -0.79 13.58 -7.84
N MET A 457 -1.31 13.65 -9.06
CA MET A 457 -0.82 12.88 -10.20
C MET A 457 -0.18 13.77 -11.27
N GLN A 458 0.78 13.20 -12.01
CA GLN A 458 1.32 13.84 -13.22
C GLN A 458 0.42 13.54 -14.42
N LYS A 459 0.02 14.59 -15.14
CA LYS A 459 -0.73 14.50 -16.40
C LYS A 459 0.20 14.20 -17.58
N LYS A 460 -0.38 13.79 -18.71
CA LYS A 460 0.40 13.47 -19.93
C LYS A 460 1.16 14.65 -20.52
N ASP A 461 0.69 15.88 -20.31
CA ASP A 461 1.38 17.10 -20.73
C ASP A 461 2.59 17.45 -19.84
N GLY A 462 2.81 16.70 -18.76
CA GLY A 462 3.91 16.87 -17.81
C GLY A 462 3.57 17.76 -16.61
N THR A 463 2.40 18.40 -16.57
CA THR A 463 1.94 19.19 -15.43
C THR A 463 1.45 18.29 -14.29
N TYR A 464 1.44 18.82 -13.06
CA TYR A 464 0.86 18.15 -11.91
C TYR A 464 -0.48 18.78 -11.50
N GLU A 465 -1.36 17.98 -10.91
CA GLU A 465 -2.60 18.48 -10.31
C GLU A 465 -2.34 19.42 -9.12
N LEU A 466 -1.24 19.19 -8.41
CA LEU A 466 -0.72 20.04 -7.36
C LEU A 466 0.82 20.00 -7.41
N GLU A 467 1.41 21.19 -7.42
CA GLU A 467 2.86 21.38 -7.38
C GLU A 467 3.38 21.37 -5.94
N HIS A 468 4.59 20.85 -5.73
CA HIS A 468 5.28 20.81 -4.44
C HIS A 468 4.42 20.18 -3.30
N PRO A 469 3.99 18.91 -3.44
CA PRO A 469 3.27 18.22 -2.36
C PRO A 469 4.15 18.08 -1.11
N PHE A 470 3.55 17.69 0.01
CA PHE A 470 4.32 17.30 1.20
C PHE A 470 5.22 16.09 0.90
N ASP A 471 6.09 15.75 1.85
CA ASP A 471 6.73 14.44 1.82
C ASP A 471 5.66 13.33 1.97
N PRO A 472 5.67 12.30 1.11
CA PRO A 472 4.65 11.25 1.14
C PRO A 472 4.70 10.37 2.39
N ASN A 473 5.86 10.18 3.05
CA ASN A 473 5.89 9.44 4.32
C ASN A 473 5.14 10.24 5.38
N LEU A 474 5.44 11.53 5.52
CA LEU A 474 4.72 12.40 6.45
C LEU A 474 3.21 12.36 6.21
N TYR A 475 2.78 12.49 4.96
CA TYR A 475 1.38 12.49 4.61
C TYR A 475 0.66 11.20 4.97
N VAL A 476 1.18 10.06 4.49
CA VAL A 476 0.56 8.75 4.71
C VAL A 476 0.58 8.40 6.20
N ASP A 477 1.64 8.73 6.92
CA ASP A 477 1.75 8.47 8.35
C ASP A 477 0.67 9.21 9.14
N GLN A 478 0.45 10.51 8.89
CA GLN A 478 -0.59 11.26 9.59
C GLN A 478 -1.98 10.68 9.36
N VAL A 479 -2.31 10.31 8.11
CA VAL A 479 -3.62 9.75 7.77
C VAL A 479 -3.80 8.36 8.39
N VAL A 480 -2.84 7.45 8.17
CA VAL A 480 -2.93 6.06 8.67
C VAL A 480 -2.97 6.02 10.19
N MET A 481 -2.15 6.82 10.87
CA MET A 481 -2.13 6.88 12.33
C MET A 481 -3.44 7.42 12.90
N THR A 482 -4.05 8.41 12.25
CA THR A 482 -5.38 8.93 12.64
C THR A 482 -6.43 7.83 12.52
N VAL A 483 -6.45 7.10 11.40
CA VAL A 483 -7.40 5.99 11.20
C VAL A 483 -7.18 4.87 12.21
N LEU A 484 -5.95 4.41 12.43
CA LEU A 484 -5.66 3.31 13.36
C LEU A 484 -6.08 3.64 14.80
N ARG A 485 -6.03 4.92 15.21
CA ARG A 485 -6.41 5.39 16.54
C ARG A 485 -7.91 5.60 16.72
N HIS A 486 -8.60 6.13 15.71
CA HIS A 486 -9.98 6.62 15.83
C HIS A 486 -11.03 5.74 15.12
N ALA A 487 -10.63 4.81 14.24
CA ALA A 487 -11.61 3.99 13.51
C ALA A 487 -12.31 2.93 14.39
N GLY A 488 -11.81 2.62 15.58
CA GLY A 488 -12.40 1.63 16.47
C GLY A 488 -12.58 0.26 15.78
N LYS A 489 -13.82 -0.25 15.77
CA LYS A 489 -14.26 -1.48 15.09
C LYS A 489 -14.87 -1.21 13.71
N ARG A 490 -14.91 0.05 13.25
CA ARG A 490 -15.46 0.41 11.94
C ARG A 490 -14.71 -0.31 10.82
N LYS A 491 -15.46 -0.72 9.80
CA LYS A 491 -14.89 -1.27 8.57
C LYS A 491 -14.29 -0.11 7.76
N ILE A 492 -12.99 -0.14 7.54
CA ILE A 492 -12.27 0.86 6.75
C ILE A 492 -11.69 0.21 5.51
N VAL A 493 -11.73 0.94 4.39
CA VAL A 493 -10.90 0.68 3.21
C VAL A 493 -10.21 1.98 2.84
N PHE A 494 -8.91 1.93 2.53
CA PHE A 494 -8.22 3.07 1.95
C PHE A 494 -8.33 3.02 0.43
N SER A 495 -8.33 4.17 -0.21
CA SER A 495 -8.17 4.24 -1.67
C SER A 495 -7.27 5.40 -2.09
N CYS A 496 -6.61 5.26 -3.25
CA CYS A 496 -5.82 6.34 -3.84
C CYS A 496 -5.65 6.14 -5.36
N PHE A 497 -5.59 7.23 -6.13
CA PHE A 497 -5.22 7.21 -7.54
C PHE A 497 -3.70 7.05 -7.77
N HIS A 498 -2.88 7.44 -6.81
CA HIS A 498 -1.43 7.41 -6.93
C HIS A 498 -0.88 6.02 -6.55
N PRO A 499 -0.32 5.25 -7.51
CA PRO A 499 0.06 3.86 -7.24
C PRO A 499 1.09 3.74 -6.11
N ASP A 500 2.05 4.65 -6.02
CA ASP A 500 3.06 4.62 -4.96
C ASP A 500 2.46 4.85 -3.56
N ILE A 501 1.40 5.67 -3.46
CA ILE A 501 0.70 5.87 -2.19
C ILE A 501 -0.07 4.60 -1.80
N CYS A 502 -0.65 3.87 -2.76
CA CYS A 502 -1.23 2.55 -2.50
C CYS A 502 -0.18 1.55 -1.99
N VAL A 503 1.04 1.56 -2.53
CA VAL A 503 2.15 0.75 -2.01
C VAL A 503 2.45 1.15 -0.57
N MET A 504 2.57 2.45 -0.28
CA MET A 504 2.84 2.94 1.08
C MET A 504 1.74 2.52 2.06
N LEU A 505 0.46 2.69 1.69
CA LEU A 505 -0.67 2.25 2.49
C LEU A 505 -0.64 0.75 2.79
N ARG A 506 -0.30 -0.09 1.81
CA ARG A 506 -0.26 -1.54 2.00
C ARG A 506 0.96 -2.01 2.80
N THR A 507 2.08 -1.28 2.70
CA THR A 507 3.34 -1.69 3.31
C THR A 507 3.58 -1.06 4.67
N LYS A 508 2.97 0.09 5.00
CA LYS A 508 3.11 0.73 6.32
C LYS A 508 2.23 0.11 7.41
N GLN A 509 1.13 -0.53 7.04
CA GLN A 509 0.19 -1.14 7.96
C GLN A 509 -0.34 -2.48 7.42
N ASN A 510 -0.86 -3.32 8.31
CA ASN A 510 -1.35 -4.67 8.00
C ASN A 510 -2.82 -4.90 8.36
N LYS A 511 -3.56 -3.87 8.79
CA LYS A 511 -4.91 -4.01 9.34
C LYS A 511 -6.01 -3.77 8.30
N TYR A 512 -5.94 -2.68 7.55
CA TYR A 512 -7.00 -2.24 6.65
C TYR A 512 -6.66 -2.50 5.17
N PRO A 513 -7.65 -2.89 4.36
CA PRO A 513 -7.47 -3.08 2.92
C PRO A 513 -7.24 -1.77 2.17
N VAL A 514 -6.68 -1.91 0.97
CA VAL A 514 -6.45 -0.81 0.02
C VAL A 514 -7.16 -1.14 -1.30
N LEU A 515 -7.80 -0.14 -1.91
CA LEU A 515 -8.31 -0.18 -3.27
C LEU A 515 -7.52 0.80 -4.14
N PHE A 516 -7.04 0.34 -5.28
CA PHE A 516 -6.34 1.21 -6.24
C PHE A 516 -7.34 1.88 -7.19
N LEU A 517 -7.46 3.21 -7.11
CA LEU A 517 -8.32 3.99 -8.00
C LEU A 517 -7.69 4.14 -9.38
N THR A 518 -8.49 3.96 -10.42
CA THR A 518 -8.02 4.12 -11.79
C THR A 518 -9.11 4.69 -12.70
N ILE A 519 -8.69 5.62 -13.57
CA ILE A 519 -9.51 6.12 -14.67
C ILE A 519 -9.67 5.04 -15.75
N GLY A 520 -8.64 4.20 -15.91
CA GLY A 520 -8.55 3.24 -17.00
C GLY A 520 -8.58 3.93 -18.36
N VAL A 521 -9.28 3.32 -19.31
CA VAL A 521 -9.47 3.92 -20.63
C VAL A 521 -10.76 4.75 -20.59
N SER A 522 -10.66 6.06 -20.84
CA SER A 522 -11.80 6.99 -20.85
C SER A 522 -11.73 7.91 -22.07
N GLN A 523 -12.90 8.30 -22.59
CA GLN A 523 -13.03 9.38 -23.57
C GLN A 523 -13.34 10.73 -22.90
N ARG A 524 -13.75 10.72 -21.63
CA ARG A 524 -14.20 11.90 -20.88
C ARG A 524 -13.10 12.52 -20.03
N MET A 525 -12.15 11.70 -19.58
CA MET A 525 -11.08 12.13 -18.69
C MET A 525 -9.71 11.90 -19.33
N GLU A 526 -8.81 12.85 -19.10
CA GLU A 526 -7.43 12.70 -19.55
C GLU A 526 -6.72 11.63 -18.70
N PRO A 527 -6.04 10.67 -19.33
CA PRO A 527 -5.26 9.69 -18.61
C PRO A 527 -4.02 10.32 -17.98
N TYR A 528 -3.64 9.83 -16.80
CA TYR A 528 -2.37 10.18 -16.17
C TYR A 528 -1.17 9.62 -16.95
N LYS A 529 0.02 10.13 -16.63
CA LYS A 529 1.26 9.68 -17.26
C LYS A 529 1.73 8.32 -16.73
N ASP A 530 1.43 7.98 -15.48
CA ASP A 530 1.87 6.73 -14.87
C ASP A 530 1.23 5.52 -15.58
N PRO A 531 2.03 4.58 -16.14
CA PRO A 531 1.49 3.48 -16.91
C PRO A 531 0.62 2.52 -16.10
N ARG A 532 0.77 2.48 -14.77
CA ARG A 532 0.01 1.57 -13.89
C ARG A 532 -1.48 1.90 -13.84
N THR A 533 -1.87 3.13 -14.21
CA THR A 533 -3.26 3.60 -14.23
C THR A 533 -3.93 3.49 -15.60
N ASN A 534 -3.22 3.08 -16.65
CA ASN A 534 -3.68 3.28 -18.04
C ASN A 534 -4.88 2.42 -18.45
N CYS A 535 -5.07 1.24 -17.86
CA CYS A 535 -6.19 0.36 -18.14
C CYS A 535 -6.39 -0.68 -17.03
N ILE A 536 -7.60 -1.22 -16.93
CA ILE A 536 -7.99 -2.20 -15.90
C ILE A 536 -7.05 -3.43 -15.85
N PRO A 537 -6.61 -4.03 -16.97
CA PRO A 537 -5.65 -5.14 -16.92
C PRO A 537 -4.34 -4.77 -16.21
N VAL A 538 -3.73 -3.64 -16.54
CA VAL A 538 -2.47 -3.21 -15.91
C VAL A 538 -2.70 -2.87 -14.44
N SER A 539 -3.80 -2.19 -14.12
CA SER A 539 -4.17 -1.87 -12.73
C SER A 539 -4.43 -3.15 -11.90
N THR A 540 -4.97 -4.21 -12.51
CA THR A 540 -5.16 -5.52 -11.89
C THR A 540 -3.81 -6.19 -11.58
N TYR A 541 -2.88 -6.21 -12.53
CA TYR A 541 -1.54 -6.77 -12.31
C TYR A 541 -0.76 -6.00 -11.24
N PHE A 542 -0.90 -4.68 -11.20
CA PHE A 542 -0.33 -3.85 -10.15
C PHE A 542 -0.95 -4.16 -8.77
N ALA A 543 -2.28 -4.26 -8.67
CA ALA A 543 -2.93 -4.60 -7.40
C ALA A 543 -2.48 -5.97 -6.87
N LEU A 544 -2.31 -6.96 -7.74
CA LEU A 544 -1.79 -8.28 -7.38
C LEU A 544 -0.32 -8.23 -6.92
N SER A 545 0.54 -7.46 -7.60
CA SER A 545 1.98 -7.39 -7.28
C SER A 545 2.23 -6.83 -5.89
N CYS A 546 1.47 -5.80 -5.53
CA CYS A 546 1.57 -5.09 -4.27
C CYS A 546 0.69 -5.67 -3.15
N ASP A 547 -0.01 -6.79 -3.41
CA ASP A 547 -0.92 -7.42 -2.46
C ASP A 547 -2.01 -6.46 -1.93
N ILE A 548 -2.59 -5.69 -2.85
CA ILE A 548 -3.73 -4.79 -2.63
C ILE A 548 -5.03 -5.62 -2.73
N LEU A 549 -6.09 -5.21 -2.03
CA LEU A 549 -7.37 -5.96 -2.00
C LEU A 549 -8.07 -5.96 -3.36
N GLY A 550 -8.02 -4.83 -4.06
CA GLY A 550 -8.80 -4.64 -5.27
C GLY A 550 -8.54 -3.32 -5.99
N ILE A 551 -9.37 -3.05 -6.99
CA ILE A 551 -9.32 -1.83 -7.79
C ILE A 551 -10.67 -1.11 -7.76
N ASN A 552 -10.64 0.20 -7.92
CA ASN A 552 -11.80 1.07 -7.98
C ASN A 552 -11.80 1.84 -9.31
N VAL A 553 -12.68 1.45 -10.23
CA VAL A 553 -12.58 1.81 -11.65
C VAL A 553 -13.64 2.82 -12.07
N HIS A 554 -13.33 3.65 -13.06
CA HIS A 554 -14.34 4.54 -13.64
C HIS A 554 -15.44 3.73 -14.36
N ALA A 555 -16.70 4.05 -14.08
CA ALA A 555 -17.88 3.34 -14.58
C ALA A 555 -17.94 3.28 -16.12
N GLU A 556 -17.45 4.32 -16.81
CA GLU A 556 -17.37 4.36 -18.28
C GLU A 556 -16.57 3.17 -18.86
N ASP A 557 -15.47 2.75 -18.21
CA ASP A 557 -14.61 1.68 -18.74
C ASP A 557 -15.34 0.34 -18.75
N ILE A 558 -16.00 0.01 -17.63
CA ILE A 558 -16.78 -1.21 -17.48
C ILE A 558 -18.11 -1.17 -18.25
N LEU A 559 -18.73 0.00 -18.45
CA LEU A 559 -19.90 0.13 -19.31
C LEU A 559 -19.55 -0.09 -20.78
N ARG A 560 -18.37 0.37 -21.20
CA ARG A 560 -17.86 0.14 -22.55
C ARG A 560 -17.50 -1.33 -22.79
N ASP A 561 -16.87 -1.98 -21.82
CA ASP A 561 -16.55 -3.40 -21.89
C ASP A 561 -16.84 -4.13 -20.56
N PRO A 562 -18.07 -4.68 -20.41
CA PRO A 562 -18.47 -5.40 -19.20
C PRO A 562 -17.66 -6.68 -18.95
N SER A 563 -16.94 -7.21 -19.94
CA SER A 563 -16.12 -8.41 -19.76
C SER A 563 -14.95 -8.19 -18.79
N GLN A 564 -14.55 -6.93 -18.60
CA GLN A 564 -13.49 -6.53 -17.67
C GLN A 564 -13.87 -6.81 -16.20
N VAL A 565 -15.16 -6.76 -15.84
CA VAL A 565 -15.61 -7.15 -14.50
C VAL A 565 -15.22 -8.61 -14.24
N ARG A 566 -15.57 -9.51 -15.17
CA ARG A 566 -15.19 -10.93 -15.06
C ARG A 566 -13.67 -11.12 -15.03
N PHE A 567 -12.93 -10.34 -15.82
CA PHE A 567 -11.47 -10.38 -15.80
C PHE A 567 -10.90 -10.10 -14.40
N VAL A 568 -11.33 -9.02 -13.75
CA VAL A 568 -10.88 -8.65 -12.39
C VAL A 568 -11.27 -9.73 -11.37
N LYS A 569 -12.53 -10.18 -11.42
CA LYS A 569 -13.05 -11.18 -10.49
C LYS A 569 -12.37 -12.55 -10.64
N ASN A 570 -11.94 -12.92 -11.86
CA ASN A 570 -11.15 -14.14 -12.09
C ASN A 570 -9.77 -14.13 -11.41
N PHE A 571 -9.23 -12.94 -11.11
CA PHE A 571 -8.01 -12.78 -10.31
C PHE A 571 -8.29 -12.71 -8.80
N GLY A 572 -9.54 -12.86 -8.37
CA GLY A 572 -9.92 -12.83 -6.96
C GLY A 572 -9.88 -11.43 -6.32
N LEU A 573 -9.80 -10.36 -7.13
CA LEU A 573 -9.78 -8.99 -6.62
C LEU A 573 -11.20 -8.48 -6.34
N THR A 574 -11.28 -7.59 -5.35
CA THR A 574 -12.47 -6.77 -5.12
C THR A 574 -12.54 -5.67 -6.19
N LEU A 575 -13.74 -5.38 -6.70
CA LEU A 575 -13.97 -4.39 -7.74
C LEU A 575 -15.01 -3.37 -7.28
N PHE A 576 -14.58 -2.12 -7.14
CA PHE A 576 -15.48 -0.99 -6.95
C PHE A 576 -15.60 -0.20 -8.26
N CYS A 577 -16.68 0.56 -8.42
CA CYS A 577 -16.77 1.54 -9.48
C CYS A 577 -17.26 2.91 -9.00
N TRP A 578 -16.82 3.96 -9.69
CA TRP A 578 -17.16 5.35 -9.44
C TRP A 578 -17.43 6.09 -10.75
N GLY A 579 -18.04 7.27 -10.66
CA GLY A 579 -18.28 8.15 -11.82
C GLY A 579 -19.75 8.51 -11.99
N GLU A 580 -20.01 9.53 -12.80
CA GLU A 580 -21.35 10.13 -12.91
C GLU A 580 -22.40 9.18 -13.47
N ASP A 581 -22.00 8.19 -14.27
CA ASP A 581 -22.93 7.19 -14.82
C ASP A 581 -23.58 6.34 -13.72
N ASN A 582 -22.96 6.25 -12.53
CA ASN A 582 -23.55 5.54 -11.39
C ASN A 582 -24.73 6.29 -10.76
N ASN A 583 -24.97 7.56 -11.11
CA ASN A 583 -26.12 8.35 -10.61
C ASN A 583 -27.41 8.03 -11.40
N ASP A 584 -27.63 6.75 -11.70
CA ASP A 584 -28.79 6.23 -12.41
C ASP A 584 -29.16 4.85 -11.86
N GLN A 585 -30.44 4.67 -11.50
CA GLN A 585 -30.90 3.44 -10.85
C GLN A 585 -30.78 2.20 -11.75
N ALA A 586 -30.93 2.34 -13.07
CA ALA A 586 -30.77 1.23 -14.00
C ALA A 586 -29.29 0.83 -14.12
N ILE A 587 -28.37 1.81 -14.14
CA ILE A 587 -26.94 1.54 -14.13
C ILE A 587 -26.50 0.88 -12.82
N ILE A 588 -26.96 1.37 -11.66
CA ILE A 588 -26.67 0.74 -10.36
C ILE A 588 -27.10 -0.74 -10.39
N ARG A 589 -28.34 -1.04 -10.81
CA ARG A 589 -28.83 -2.43 -10.92
C ARG A 589 -27.99 -3.26 -11.89
N GLN A 590 -27.56 -2.67 -13.01
CA GLN A 590 -26.69 -3.33 -13.98
C GLN A 590 -25.32 -3.66 -13.37
N MET A 591 -24.68 -2.73 -12.66
CA MET A 591 -23.39 -2.95 -11.99
C MET A 591 -23.47 -4.07 -10.94
N LYS A 592 -24.53 -4.08 -10.12
CA LYS A 592 -24.78 -5.16 -9.15
C LYS A 592 -24.90 -6.51 -9.86
N LYS A 593 -25.65 -6.57 -10.97
CA LYS A 593 -25.81 -7.79 -11.78
C LYS A 593 -24.50 -8.27 -12.43
N LEU A 594 -23.62 -7.34 -12.80
CA LEU A 594 -22.30 -7.68 -13.35
C LEU A 594 -21.34 -8.27 -12.29
N GLY A 595 -21.64 -8.09 -11.01
CA GLY A 595 -20.81 -8.57 -9.90
C GLY A 595 -19.79 -7.56 -9.40
N VAL A 596 -20.07 -6.26 -9.58
CA VAL A 596 -19.30 -5.19 -8.92
C VAL A 596 -19.57 -5.24 -7.41
N ASP A 597 -18.53 -5.16 -6.59
CA ASP A 597 -18.64 -5.33 -5.13
C ASP A 597 -19.09 -4.05 -4.41
N GLY A 598 -18.71 -2.88 -4.91
CA GLY A 598 -19.12 -1.58 -4.38
C GLY A 598 -19.35 -0.54 -5.48
N ILE A 599 -20.44 0.22 -5.38
CA ILE A 599 -20.84 1.22 -6.36
C ILE A 599 -20.89 2.57 -5.65
N ILE A 600 -20.04 3.49 -6.06
CA ILE A 600 -19.94 4.84 -5.51
C ILE A 600 -20.81 5.78 -6.34
N TYR A 601 -21.79 6.43 -5.69
CA TYR A 601 -22.72 7.34 -6.34
C TYR A 601 -23.22 8.45 -5.42
N ASP A 602 -23.70 9.52 -6.04
CA ASP A 602 -24.33 10.67 -5.40
C ASP A 602 -25.79 10.35 -5.01
N LYS A 603 -26.37 11.13 -4.09
CA LYS A 603 -27.80 11.09 -3.75
C LYS A 603 -28.34 9.71 -3.37
N ILE A 604 -27.65 9.02 -2.45
CA ILE A 604 -28.13 7.74 -1.89
C ILE A 604 -29.59 7.82 -1.44
N TYR A 605 -30.00 8.92 -0.82
CA TYR A 605 -31.38 9.14 -0.37
C TYR A 605 -32.44 9.07 -1.49
N GLU A 606 -32.07 9.28 -2.76
CA GLU A 606 -32.98 9.23 -3.92
C GLU A 606 -32.99 7.85 -4.57
N TYR A 607 -31.81 7.25 -4.78
CA TYR A 607 -31.67 6.00 -5.55
C TYR A 607 -31.75 4.75 -4.68
N HIS A 608 -31.41 4.85 -3.39
CA HIS A 608 -31.57 3.77 -2.43
C HIS A 608 -33.01 3.73 -1.91
N VAL A 609 -33.88 3.04 -2.64
CA VAL A 609 -35.19 2.66 -2.10
C VAL A 609 -34.96 1.49 -1.15
N LYS A 610 -35.16 1.70 0.16
CA LYS A 610 -35.32 0.57 1.09
C LYS A 610 -36.55 -0.21 0.60
N GLU A 611 -36.33 -1.28 -0.16
CA GLU A 611 -37.39 -2.26 -0.36
C GLU A 611 -37.78 -2.72 1.04
N LYS A 612 -39.07 -2.64 1.37
CA LYS A 612 -39.62 -3.21 2.60
C LYS A 612 -39.54 -4.73 2.48
N GLU A 613 -38.34 -5.28 2.48
CA GLU A 613 -38.12 -6.70 2.66
C GLU A 613 -37.98 -6.95 4.15
N ASN A 614 -39.02 -7.62 4.67
CA ASN A 614 -39.18 -8.22 5.98
C ASN A 614 -37.98 -8.10 6.93
N GLU A 615 -38.21 -7.40 8.04
CA GLU A 615 -37.48 -7.55 9.30
C GLU A 615 -37.45 -9.03 9.71
N THR A 616 -36.48 -9.77 9.20
CA THR A 616 -35.96 -10.95 9.87
C THR A 616 -34.61 -10.56 10.43
N THR A 617 -34.66 -10.19 11.70
CA THR A 617 -33.59 -10.14 12.69
C THR A 617 -32.35 -10.96 12.30
N PHE A 618 -31.24 -10.28 12.00
CA PHE A 618 -29.90 -10.84 12.09
C PHE A 618 -29.13 -10.06 13.16
N LEU A 619 -29.29 -10.52 14.40
CA LEU A 619 -28.37 -10.27 15.51
C LEU A 619 -27.59 -11.57 15.73
N ALA A 620 -26.29 -11.56 15.42
CA ALA A 620 -25.22 -12.32 16.09
C ALA A 620 -23.87 -11.91 15.50
#